data_AF-A0A256ZE96-F1
#
_entry.id   AF-A0A256ZE96-F1
#
_cell.length_a   1.000
_cell.length_b   1.000
_cell.length_c   1.000
_cell.angle_alpha   90.00
_cell.angle_beta   90.00
_cell.angle_gamma   90.00
#
_symmetry.space_group_name_H-M   'P 1'
#
loop_
_entity.id
_entity.type
_entity.pdbx_description
1 polymer ?
#
loop_
_entity_poly.entity_id
_entity_poly.type
_entity_poly.pdbx_seq_one_letter_code
_entity_poly.pdbx_strand_id
1 'polypeptide(L)'
;MEQLFSIIGVEALENPELFSRSWVGIIGHALSSIFTPMGWDWRATASLIFGLIAKELVIGVMAVLYGVSEENLSQAISAAFTPISAYAYMAFTLIYVPCLATIAAIRGELGVKYALIALAYELVLAYVVAFIIVSLGSLLGLG
;
A
#
# COMPACT_ATOMS: atom_id res chain seq x y z
N MET A 1 19.92 -14.13 -19.01
CA MET A 1 18.47 -13.90 -19.14
C MET A 1 17.68 -14.55 -17.99
N GLU A 2 18.28 -15.48 -17.22
CA GLU A 2 17.74 -16.04 -15.96
C GLU A 2 17.81 -15.09 -14.74
N GLN A 3 18.70 -14.10 -14.75
CA GLN A 3 18.91 -13.17 -13.61
C GLN A 3 17.80 -12.11 -13.45
N LEU A 4 16.94 -11.91 -14.46
CA LEU A 4 15.86 -10.91 -14.41
C LEU A 4 14.58 -11.45 -13.76
N PHE A 5 14.41 -12.77 -13.71
CA PHE A 5 13.23 -13.42 -13.15
C PHE A 5 13.38 -13.72 -11.64
N SER A 6 14.61 -13.84 -11.12
CA SER A 6 14.88 -14.01 -9.67
C SER A 6 14.55 -12.77 -8.82
N ILE A 7 14.48 -11.58 -9.43
CA ILE A 7 14.01 -10.35 -8.76
C ILE A 7 12.47 -10.30 -8.70
N ILE A 8 11.77 -11.15 -9.46
CA ILE A 8 10.30 -11.23 -9.50
C ILE A 8 9.87 -12.62 -9.02
N GLY A 9 9.59 -12.74 -7.74
CA GLY A 9 8.61 -13.71 -7.28
C GLY A 9 9.12 -14.72 -6.26
N VAL A 10 8.37 -14.77 -5.17
CA VAL A 10 8.24 -15.88 -4.23
C VAL A 10 9.32 -15.99 -3.14
N GLU A 11 10.63 -16.00 -3.44
CA GLU A 11 11.66 -16.10 -2.37
C GLU A 11 11.79 -14.83 -1.51
N ALA A 12 11.42 -13.66 -2.06
CA ALA A 12 11.37 -12.42 -1.29
C ALA A 12 10.29 -12.44 -0.20
N LEU A 13 9.28 -13.33 -0.27
CA LEU A 13 8.20 -13.41 0.71
C LEU A 13 8.61 -14.16 1.99
N GLU A 14 9.79 -14.77 2.03
CA GLU A 14 10.21 -15.68 3.10
C GLU A 14 11.17 -15.04 4.13
N ASN A 15 11.70 -13.83 3.88
CA ASN A 15 12.68 -13.20 4.79
C ASN A 15 12.37 -11.72 5.13
N PRO A 16 11.85 -11.43 6.34
CA PRO A 16 11.54 -10.05 6.77
C PRO A 16 12.79 -9.16 6.95
N GLU A 17 13.98 -9.74 7.17
CA GLU A 17 15.26 -9.01 7.31
C GLU A 17 15.84 -8.51 5.98
N LEU A 18 15.49 -9.13 4.84
CA LEU A 18 15.99 -8.71 3.52
C LEU A 18 15.15 -7.57 2.92
N PHE A 19 13.91 -7.39 3.36
CA PHE A 19 13.04 -6.29 2.93
C PHE A 19 13.51 -4.91 3.41
N SER A 20 14.05 -4.82 4.62
CA SER A 20 14.59 -3.57 5.20
C SER A 20 15.85 -3.08 4.48
N ARG A 21 16.61 -4.00 3.85
CA ARG A 21 17.78 -3.69 3.01
C ARG A 21 17.45 -3.61 1.51
N SER A 22 16.24 -3.98 1.11
CA SER A 22 15.78 -3.92 -0.27
C SER A 22 15.27 -2.52 -0.61
N TRP A 23 15.23 -2.18 -1.90
CA TRP A 23 14.66 -0.93 -2.41
C TRP A 23 13.26 -0.62 -1.83
N VAL A 24 12.49 -1.65 -1.50
CA VAL A 24 11.15 -1.52 -0.89
C VAL A 24 11.19 -0.87 0.50
N GLY A 25 12.21 -1.10 1.32
CA GLY A 25 12.35 -0.43 2.63
C GLY A 25 12.69 1.05 2.50
N ILE A 26 13.53 1.43 1.53
CA ILE A 26 13.88 2.82 1.24
C ILE A 26 12.67 3.57 0.66
N ILE A 27 11.96 2.94 -0.27
CA ILE A 27 10.73 3.47 -0.87
C ILE A 27 9.63 3.55 0.19
N GLY A 28 9.49 2.53 1.04
CA GLY A 28 8.54 2.51 2.15
C GLY A 28 8.78 3.61 3.17
N HIS A 29 10.03 3.90 3.54
CA HIS A 29 10.36 5.04 4.41
C HIS A 29 10.17 6.40 3.72
N ALA A 30 10.48 6.50 2.42
CA ALA A 30 10.26 7.72 1.65
C ALA A 30 8.75 8.04 1.51
N LEU A 31 7.91 7.03 1.26
CA LEU A 31 6.46 7.18 1.24
C LEU A 31 5.86 7.33 2.65
N SER A 32 6.47 6.73 3.68
CA SER A 32 6.00 6.87 5.07
C SER A 32 5.93 8.34 5.51
N SER A 33 6.86 9.19 5.06
CA SER A 33 6.82 10.63 5.33
C SER A 33 5.55 11.31 4.77
N ILE A 34 5.07 10.87 3.61
CA ILE A 34 3.85 11.40 2.96
C ILE A 34 2.57 10.91 3.68
N PHE A 35 2.61 9.72 4.27
CA PHE A 35 1.48 9.09 4.99
C PHE A 35 1.54 9.24 6.52
N THR A 36 2.59 9.88 7.06
CA THR A 36 2.70 10.23 8.47
C THR A 36 1.48 11.02 8.99
N PRO A 37 0.91 12.01 8.26
CA PRO A 37 -0.32 12.69 8.72
C PRO A 37 -1.56 11.79 8.76
N MET A 38 -1.55 10.61 8.13
CA MET A 38 -2.64 9.64 8.17
C MET A 38 -2.48 8.59 9.28
N GLY A 39 -1.34 8.58 9.99
CA GLY A 39 -1.05 7.62 11.04
C GLY A 39 -0.76 6.21 10.52
N TRP A 40 -0.14 6.09 9.34
CA TRP A 40 0.26 4.80 8.77
C TRP A 40 1.74 4.52 9.00
N ASP A 41 2.03 3.30 9.44
CA ASP A 41 3.40 2.81 9.58
C ASP A 41 4.03 2.52 8.21
N TRP A 42 5.36 2.43 8.17
CA TRP A 42 6.11 2.07 6.95
C TRP A 42 5.69 0.69 6.44
N ARG A 43 5.31 -0.24 7.33
CA ARG A 43 4.85 -1.60 7.00
C ARG A 43 3.58 -1.58 6.15
N ALA A 44 2.59 -0.79 6.55
CA ALA A 44 1.32 -0.66 5.83
C ALA A 44 1.56 -0.01 4.45
N THR A 45 2.36 1.05 4.42
CA THR A 45 2.71 1.75 3.17
C THR A 45 3.45 0.84 2.19
N ALA A 46 4.38 0.02 2.67
CA ALA A 46 5.10 -0.94 1.84
C ALA A 46 4.15 -2.03 1.28
N SER A 47 3.15 -2.46 2.04
CA SER A 47 2.19 -3.47 1.60
C SER A 47 1.28 -3.00 0.44
N LEU A 48 1.03 -1.69 0.33
CA LEU A 48 0.25 -1.12 -0.80
C LEU A 48 0.92 -1.36 -2.15
N ILE A 49 2.25 -1.41 -2.21
CA ILE A 49 3.01 -1.66 -3.45
C ILE A 49 2.67 -3.06 -4.00
N PHE A 50 2.50 -4.03 -3.12
CA PHE A 50 2.08 -5.39 -3.49
C PHE A 50 0.61 -5.46 -3.90
N GLY A 51 -0.22 -4.55 -3.38
CA GLY A 51 -1.61 -4.38 -3.77
C GLY A 51 -1.82 -3.98 -5.23
N LEU A 52 -0.78 -3.48 -5.93
CA LEU A 52 -0.83 -3.17 -7.36
C LEU A 52 -0.99 -4.41 -8.24
N ILE A 53 -0.47 -5.55 -7.75
CA ILE A 53 -0.52 -6.84 -8.44
C ILE A 53 -1.88 -7.50 -8.17
N ALA A 54 -2.25 -7.63 -6.89
CA ALA A 54 -3.55 -8.12 -6.46
C ALA A 54 -3.93 -7.51 -5.11
N LYS A 55 -5.16 -6.99 -4.98
CA LYS A 55 -5.60 -6.25 -3.78
C LYS A 55 -5.64 -7.09 -2.50
N GLU A 56 -5.91 -8.38 -2.64
CA GLU A 56 -5.96 -9.34 -1.52
C GLU A 56 -4.57 -9.67 -0.93
N LEU A 57 -3.50 -9.53 -1.72
CA LEU A 57 -2.13 -9.79 -1.26
C LEU A 57 -1.64 -8.78 -0.22
N VAL A 58 -2.30 -7.61 -0.11
CA VAL A 58 -1.97 -6.60 0.91
C VAL A 58 -2.05 -7.20 2.31
N ILE A 59 -3.04 -8.05 2.58
CA ILE A 59 -3.26 -8.64 3.91
C ILE A 59 -2.16 -9.67 4.23
N GLY A 60 -1.82 -10.52 3.26
CA GLY A 60 -0.75 -11.52 3.41
C GLY A 60 0.62 -10.87 3.60
N VAL A 61 0.94 -9.82 2.84
CA VAL A 61 2.18 -9.06 3.01
C VAL A 61 2.20 -8.35 4.36
N MET A 62 1.06 -7.83 4.82
CA MET A 62 0.97 -7.22 6.14
C MET A 62 1.22 -8.26 7.25
N ALA A 63 0.68 -9.48 7.17
CA ALA A 63 0.98 -10.55 8.11
C ALA A 63 2.49 -10.84 8.20
N VAL A 64 3.15 -10.98 7.04
CA VAL A 64 4.60 -11.22 6.95
C VAL A 64 5.40 -10.05 7.54
N LEU A 65 5.04 -8.80 7.21
CA LEU A 65 5.74 -7.60 7.72
C LEU A 65 5.54 -7.37 9.22
N TYR A 66 4.38 -7.76 9.76
CA TYR A 66 4.15 -7.73 11.20
C TYR A 66 4.77 -8.91 11.94
N GLY A 67 5.25 -9.94 11.23
CA GLY A 67 5.81 -11.15 11.83
C GLY A 67 4.78 -11.98 12.58
N VAL A 68 3.50 -11.88 12.18
CA VAL A 68 2.37 -12.55 12.83
C VAL A 68 1.65 -13.44 11.82
N SER A 69 1.11 -14.56 12.28
CA SER A 69 0.23 -15.42 11.48
C SER A 69 -1.07 -14.70 11.15
N GLU A 70 -1.71 -15.04 10.02
CA GLU A 70 -2.97 -14.41 9.56
C GLU A 70 -4.08 -14.43 10.64
N GLU A 71 -4.13 -15.46 11.47
CA GLU A 71 -5.09 -15.59 12.59
C GLU A 71 -4.93 -14.49 13.66
N ASN A 72 -3.68 -14.05 13.91
CA ASN A 72 -3.36 -13.04 14.93
C ASN A 72 -3.22 -11.62 14.33
N LEU A 73 -3.36 -11.48 13.02
CA LEU A 73 -3.21 -10.21 12.33
C LEU A 73 -4.22 -9.18 12.81
N SER A 74 -5.46 -9.60 13.12
CA SER A 74 -6.50 -8.71 13.64
C SER A 74 -6.10 -8.02 14.95
N GLN A 75 -5.45 -8.76 15.86
CA GLN A 75 -4.95 -8.22 17.13
C GLN A 75 -3.75 -7.28 16.91
N ALA A 76 -2.82 -7.66 16.05
CA ALA A 76 -1.66 -6.83 15.71
C ALA A 76 -2.07 -5.49 15.07
N ILE A 77 -3.04 -5.50 14.16
CA ILE A 77 -3.59 -4.30 13.54
C ILE A 77 -4.33 -3.45 14.57
N SER A 78 -5.15 -4.05 15.44
CA SER A 78 -5.86 -3.28 16.47
C SER A 78 -4.94 -2.59 17.47
N ALA A 79 -3.72 -3.11 17.67
CA ALA A 79 -2.70 -2.51 18.52
C ALA A 79 -1.88 -1.43 17.81
N ALA A 80 -1.73 -1.52 16.48
CA ALA A 80 -0.91 -0.61 15.68
C ALA A 80 -1.70 0.51 14.98
N PHE A 81 -3.00 0.32 14.74
CA PHE A 81 -3.88 1.25 14.00
C PHE A 81 -5.05 1.72 14.86
N THR A 82 -5.33 3.02 14.81
CA THR A 82 -6.62 3.55 15.28
C THR A 82 -7.73 3.16 14.30
N PRO A 83 -8.99 2.99 14.75
CA PRO A 83 -10.09 2.62 13.86
C PRO A 83 -10.28 3.63 12.71
N ILE A 84 -10.05 4.92 12.97
CA ILE A 84 -10.07 5.98 11.95
C ILE A 84 -9.02 5.74 10.86
N SER A 85 -7.80 5.39 11.26
CA SER A 85 -6.68 5.16 10.34
C SER A 85 -6.91 3.90 9.49
N ALA A 86 -7.52 2.86 10.08
CA ALA A 86 -7.89 1.64 9.37
C ALA A 86 -8.95 1.90 8.28
N TYR A 87 -9.97 2.72 8.56
CA TYR A 87 -10.96 3.11 7.55
C TYR A 87 -10.33 3.93 6.41
N ALA A 88 -9.43 4.86 6.73
CA ALA A 88 -8.72 5.63 5.73
C ALA A 88 -7.86 4.72 4.83
N TYR A 89 -7.19 3.73 5.42
CA TYR A 89 -6.36 2.76 4.69
C TYR A 89 -7.20 1.87 3.76
N MET A 90 -8.36 1.42 4.23
CA MET A 90 -9.31 0.66 3.41
C MET A 90 -9.82 1.48 2.23
N ALA A 91 -10.26 2.73 2.47
CA ALA A 91 -10.72 3.62 1.40
C ALA A 91 -9.62 3.90 0.38
N PHE A 92 -8.39 4.17 0.84
CA PHE A 92 -7.24 4.36 -0.04
C PHE A 92 -6.96 3.13 -0.89
N THR A 93 -6.92 1.93 -0.28
CA THR A 93 -6.66 0.68 -0.98
C THR A 93 -7.71 0.41 -2.06
N LEU A 94 -8.96 0.83 -1.87
CA LEU A 94 -10.02 0.70 -2.86
C LEU A 94 -9.87 1.67 -4.04
N ILE A 95 -9.38 2.90 -3.80
CA ILE A 95 -9.39 4.00 -4.78
C ILE A 95 -8.06 4.15 -5.55
N TYR A 96 -6.90 3.93 -4.91
CA TYR A 96 -5.61 4.45 -5.41
C TYR A 96 -5.18 3.92 -6.79
N VAL A 97 -5.33 2.61 -7.04
CA VAL A 97 -5.04 1.98 -8.33
C VAL A 97 -5.96 0.77 -8.53
N PRO A 98 -6.58 0.61 -9.72
CA PRO A 98 -7.46 -0.52 -10.01
C PRO A 98 -6.70 -1.84 -10.27
N CYS A 99 -5.56 -1.82 -10.98
CA CYS A 99 -4.49 -2.85 -11.03
C CYS A 99 -3.55 -2.60 -12.23
N LEU A 100 -2.44 -3.34 -12.32
CA LEU A 100 -1.52 -3.28 -13.47
C LEU A 100 -2.18 -3.62 -14.81
N ALA A 101 -3.18 -4.52 -14.82
CA ALA A 101 -3.88 -4.91 -16.04
C ALA A 101 -4.64 -3.75 -16.67
N THR A 102 -5.30 -2.91 -15.85
CA THR A 102 -6.05 -1.75 -16.33
C THR A 102 -5.11 -0.69 -16.91
N ILE A 103 -3.97 -0.44 -16.25
CA ILE A 103 -2.95 0.48 -16.74
C ILE A 103 -2.34 -0.01 -18.06
N ALA A 104 -2.10 -1.32 -18.19
CA ALA A 104 -1.59 -1.92 -19.41
C ALA A 104 -2.57 -1.74 -20.59
N ALA A 105 -3.87 -1.92 -20.34
CA ALA A 105 -4.91 -1.68 -21.34
C ALA A 105 -4.97 -0.20 -21.76
N ILE A 106 -5.01 0.74 -20.79
CA ILE A 106 -5.03 2.19 -21.08
C ILE A 106 -3.79 2.60 -21.88
N ARG A 107 -2.63 2.06 -21.54
CA ARG A 107 -1.38 2.34 -22.26
C ARG A 107 -1.44 1.86 -23.71
N GLY A 108 -2.09 0.73 -23.99
CA GLY A 108 -2.26 0.18 -25.33
C GLY A 108 -3.17 1.03 -26.22
N GLU A 109 -4.25 1.57 -25.66
CA GLU A 109 -5.27 2.29 -26.41
C GLU A 109 -5.03 3.81 -26.50
N LEU A 110 -4.61 4.43 -25.40
CA LEU A 110 -4.49 5.89 -25.29
C LEU A 110 -3.03 6.35 -25.26
N GLY A 111 -2.08 5.44 -25.02
CA GLY A 111 -0.65 5.75 -24.93
C GLY A 111 -0.18 6.10 -23.51
N VAL A 112 1.15 6.10 -23.35
CA VAL A 112 1.82 6.19 -22.02
C VAL A 112 1.50 7.50 -21.28
N LYS A 113 1.36 8.62 -22.00
CA LYS A 113 1.08 9.93 -21.39
C LYS A 113 -0.25 9.93 -20.64
N TYR A 114 -1.30 9.40 -21.24
CA TYR A 114 -2.62 9.36 -20.64
C TYR A 114 -2.73 8.29 -19.55
N ALA A 115 -2.03 7.15 -19.70
CA ALA A 115 -1.92 6.16 -18.64
C ALA A 115 -1.28 6.73 -17.36
N LEU A 116 -0.20 7.51 -17.49
CA LEU A 116 0.43 8.17 -16.34
C LEU A 116 -0.44 9.27 -15.73
N ILE A 117 -1.16 10.04 -16.56
CA ILE A 117 -2.09 11.06 -16.06
C ILE A 117 -3.25 10.41 -15.28
N ALA A 118 -3.82 9.32 -15.79
CA ALA A 118 -4.87 8.57 -15.10
C ALA A 118 -4.37 8.03 -13.75
N LEU A 119 -3.20 7.39 -13.74
CA LEU A 119 -2.57 6.90 -12.51
C LEU A 119 -2.33 8.01 -11.49
N ALA A 120 -1.75 9.14 -11.93
CA ALA A 120 -1.50 10.27 -11.05
C ALA A 120 -2.81 10.85 -10.50
N TYR A 121 -3.86 10.92 -11.31
CA TYR A 121 -5.18 11.39 -10.88
C TYR A 121 -5.80 10.49 -9.82
N GLU A 122 -5.76 9.17 -9.99
CA GLU A 122 -6.27 8.20 -9.01
C GLU A 122 -5.50 8.26 -7.68
N LEU A 123 -4.17 8.36 -7.74
CA LEU A 123 -3.33 8.51 -6.54
C LEU A 123 -3.64 9.78 -5.77
N VAL A 124 -3.77 10.92 -6.48
CA VAL A 124 -4.12 12.20 -5.85
C VAL A 124 -5.52 12.13 -5.25
N LEU A 125 -6.48 11.56 -5.96
CA LEU A 125 -7.85 11.40 -5.48
C LEU A 125 -7.88 10.53 -4.21
N ALA A 126 -7.20 9.38 -4.22
CA ALA A 126 -7.13 8.48 -3.07
C ALA A 126 -6.47 9.16 -1.86
N TYR A 127 -5.39 9.91 -2.07
CA TYR A 127 -4.73 10.65 -1.00
C TYR A 127 -5.66 11.70 -0.38
N VAL A 128 -6.38 12.47 -1.21
CA VAL A 128 -7.34 13.47 -0.74
C VAL A 128 -8.47 12.81 0.06
N VAL A 129 -9.03 11.70 -0.42
CA VAL A 129 -10.09 10.97 0.29
C VAL A 129 -9.60 10.45 1.64
N ALA A 130 -8.42 9.83 1.67
CA ALA A 130 -7.84 9.33 2.92
C ALA A 130 -7.55 10.47 3.91
N PHE A 131 -7.05 11.60 3.41
CA PHE A 131 -6.80 12.79 4.22
C PHE A 131 -8.09 13.36 4.81
N ILE A 132 -9.17 13.41 4.03
CA ILE A 132 -10.49 13.83 4.50
C ILE A 132 -11.01 12.88 5.59
N ILE A 133 -10.87 11.57 5.44
CA ILE A 133 -11.31 10.60 6.44
C ILE A 133 -10.58 10.81 7.78
N VAL A 134 -9.25 10.97 7.75
CA VAL A 134 -8.46 11.21 8.97
C VAL A 134 -8.75 12.59 9.57
N SER A 135 -8.93 13.60 8.73
CA SER A 135 -9.27 14.97 9.18
C SER A 135 -10.64 15.03 9.83
N LEU A 136 -11.66 14.38 9.24
CA LEU A 136 -13.00 14.27 9.83
C LEU A 136 -12.98 13.42 11.11
N GLY A 137 -12.22 12.34 11.10
CA GLY A 137 -12.04 11.44 12.25
C GLY A 137 -11.43 12.14 13.47
N SER A 138 -10.39 12.93 13.24
CA SER A 138 -9.77 13.74 14.30
C SER A 138 -10.67 14.88 14.78
N LEU A 139 -11.46 15.51 13.88
CA LEU A 139 -12.42 16.55 14.25
C LEU A 139 -13.59 16.03 15.09
N LEU A 140 -14.00 14.77 14.88
CA LEU A 140 -15.04 14.09 15.66
C LEU A 140 -14.55 13.61 17.04
N GLY A 141 -13.29 13.86 17.40
CA GLY A 141 -12.74 13.52 18.71
C GLY A 141 -12.46 12.03 18.92
N LEU A 142 -12.35 11.25 17.84
CA LEU A 142 -12.01 9.82 17.82
C LEU A 142 -10.50 9.57 17.60
N GLY A 143 -9.66 10.56 17.94
CA GLY A 143 -8.20 10.54 17.80
C GLY A 143 -7.49 9.94 19.01
#